data_AF-A0A9Q9MFG0-F1
#
_entry.id   AF-A0A9Q9MFG0-F1
#
_cell.length_a   1.000
_cell.length_b   1.000
_cell.length_c   1.000
_cell.angle_alpha   90.00
_cell.angle_beta   90.00
_cell.angle_gamma   90.00
#
_symmetry.space_group_name_H-M   'P 1'
#
loop_
_entity.id
_entity.type
_entity.pdbx_description
1 polymer ?
#
loop_
_entity_poly.entity_id
_entity_poly.type
_entity_poly.pdbx_seq_one_letter_code
_entity_poly.pdbx_strand_id
1 'polypeptide(L)'
;MNHAALAELLAISFMVAVLALAIVAVPAPKRRDGGDARGMSADPRAWRGNFYVNPDDPALFVPKRQGAGWTLNLAHKWTWRLVWLTIGSLVATIVLHTTLVHD
;
A
#
# COMPACT_ATOMS: atom_id res chain seq x y z
N MET A 1 -25.55 1.83 -17.77
CA MET A 1 -24.52 2.90 -17.84
C MET A 1 -23.85 2.82 -19.21
N ASN A 2 -23.60 3.94 -19.90
CA ASN A 2 -22.98 3.85 -21.22
C ASN A 2 -21.54 3.33 -21.11
N HIS A 3 -21.03 2.68 -22.16
CA HIS A 3 -19.68 2.10 -22.16
C HIS A 3 -18.58 3.13 -21.81
N ALA A 4 -18.83 4.42 -22.06
CA ALA A 4 -17.94 5.51 -21.69
C ALA A 4 -17.78 5.65 -20.17
N ALA A 5 -18.87 5.70 -19.41
CA ALA A 5 -18.81 5.82 -17.95
C ALA A 5 -18.22 4.56 -17.28
N LEU A 6 -18.39 3.37 -17.87
CA LEU A 6 -17.69 2.15 -17.41
C LEU A 6 -16.18 2.27 -17.61
N ALA A 7 -15.75 2.78 -18.76
CA ALA A 7 -14.34 2.97 -19.07
C ALA A 7 -13.67 3.99 -18.13
N GLU A 8 -14.37 5.07 -17.77
CA GLU A 8 -13.88 6.07 -16.82
C GLU A 8 -13.63 5.48 -15.43
N LEU A 9 -14.54 4.63 -14.93
CA LEU A 9 -14.41 4.03 -13.60
C LEU A 9 -13.31 2.97 -13.54
N LEU A 10 -13.15 2.18 -14.62
CA LEU A 10 -12.02 1.28 -14.77
C LEU A 10 -10.69 2.06 -14.81
N ALA A 11 -10.63 3.18 -15.54
CA ALA A 11 -9.45 4.02 -15.63
C ALA A 11 -9.08 4.64 -14.27
N ILE A 12 -10.06 5.10 -13.48
CA ILE A 12 -9.85 5.63 -12.14
C ILE A 12 -9.29 4.55 -11.21
N SER A 13 -9.89 3.36 -11.20
CA SER A 13 -9.41 2.25 -10.36
C SER A 13 -8.01 1.77 -10.76
N PHE A 14 -7.74 1.72 -12.06
CA PHE A 14 -6.40 1.44 -12.56
C PHE A 14 -5.40 2.51 -12.12
N MET A 15 -5.75 3.80 -12.21
CA MET A 15 -4.90 4.90 -11.76
C MET A 15 -4.63 4.85 -10.25
N VAL A 16 -5.64 4.51 -9.43
CA VAL A 16 -5.48 4.32 -7.97
C VAL A 16 -4.53 3.15 -7.68
N ALA A 17 -4.66 2.03 -8.39
CA ALA A 17 -3.76 0.90 -8.25
C ALA A 17 -2.31 1.23 -8.69
N VAL A 18 -2.14 1.95 -9.80
CA VAL A 18 -0.83 2.42 -10.29
C VAL A 18 -0.20 3.39 -9.29
N LEU A 19 -0.97 4.32 -8.72
CA LEU A 19 -0.48 5.25 -7.70
C LEU A 19 -0.04 4.50 -6.44
N ALA A 20 -0.84 3.55 -5.95
CA ALA A 20 -0.48 2.73 -4.80
C ALA A 20 0.79 1.90 -5.08
N LEU A 21 0.91 1.32 -6.27
CA LEU A 21 2.08 0.55 -6.69
C LEU A 21 3.32 1.44 -6.83
N ALA A 22 3.19 2.63 -7.41
CA ALA A 22 4.29 3.57 -7.57
C ALA A 22 4.91 3.93 -6.22
N ILE A 23 4.09 4.14 -5.19
CA ILE A 23 4.57 4.45 -3.83
C ILE A 23 5.42 3.30 -3.26
N VAL A 24 5.04 2.05 -3.52
CA VAL A 24 5.78 0.86 -3.05
C VAL A 24 7.01 0.55 -3.92
N ALA A 25 6.95 0.86 -5.21
CA ALA A 25 7.99 0.57 -6.20
C ALA A 25 9.19 1.52 -6.13
N VAL A 26 9.07 2.69 -5.47
CA VAL A 26 10.22 3.57 -5.22
C VAL A 26 11.27 2.80 -4.40
N PRO A 27 12.53 2.71 -4.87
CA PRO A 27 13.58 2.12 -4.07
C PRO A 27 13.72 2.86 -2.74
N ALA A 28 13.67 2.14 -1.63
CA ALA A 28 14.00 2.73 -0.35
C ALA A 28 15.45 3.27 -0.41
N PRO A 29 15.70 4.51 0.06
CA PRO A 29 17.04 5.07 0.07
C PRO A 29 18.01 4.09 0.72
N LYS A 30 19.08 3.73 -0.02
CA LYS A 30 20.18 2.96 0.53
C LYS A 30 20.93 3.88 1.49
N ARG A 31 20.60 3.82 2.77
CA ARG A 31 21.26 4.65 3.81
C ARG A 31 22.76 4.32 3.81
N ARG A 32 23.60 5.37 3.81
CA ARG A 32 25.05 5.32 3.58
C ARG A 32 25.86 5.32 4.88
N ASP A 33 25.19 5.21 5.99
CA ASP A 33 25.70 5.50 7.31
C ASP A 33 25.81 4.16 8.06
N GLY A 34 27.05 3.81 8.43
CA GLY A 34 27.36 2.78 9.43
C GLY A 34 26.89 3.15 10.84
N GLY A 35 25.88 4.02 10.96
CA GLY A 35 25.07 4.17 12.15
C GLY A 35 24.07 3.03 12.14
N ASP A 36 24.09 2.25 13.20
CA ASP A 36 23.28 1.05 13.32
C ASP A 36 21.87 1.20 12.76
N ALA A 37 21.33 0.12 12.22
CA ALA A 37 19.91 -0.09 11.95
C ALA A 37 19.01 0.03 13.22
N ARG A 38 19.49 0.68 14.29
CA ARG A 38 18.88 0.91 15.59
C ARG A 38 18.01 2.18 15.67
N GLY A 39 17.78 2.89 14.55
CA GLY A 39 16.86 4.03 14.48
C GLY A 39 15.44 3.72 13.96
N MET A 40 15.27 2.62 13.22
CA MET A 40 13.97 1.96 13.02
C MET A 40 13.91 0.91 14.11
N SER A 41 12.85 0.85 14.93
CA SER A 41 12.82 0.07 16.17
C SER A 41 13.77 -1.14 16.10
N ALA A 42 14.96 -1.00 16.71
CA ALA A 42 15.96 -2.06 16.76
C ALA A 42 15.38 -3.35 17.35
N ASP A 43 14.20 -3.20 17.98
CA ASP A 43 13.39 -4.24 18.55
C ASP A 43 12.93 -5.25 17.48
N PRO A 44 13.48 -6.48 17.51
CA PRO A 44 13.01 -7.57 16.66
C PRO A 44 11.52 -7.86 16.84
N ARG A 45 10.89 -7.43 17.95
CA ARG A 45 9.46 -7.62 18.24
C ARG A 45 8.52 -6.87 17.30
N ALA A 46 8.99 -5.80 16.64
CA ALA A 46 8.19 -5.06 15.66
C ALA A 46 7.98 -5.86 14.35
N TRP A 47 8.82 -6.87 14.08
CA TRP A 47 8.71 -7.69 12.88
C TRP A 47 8.00 -9.01 13.19
N ARG A 48 6.86 -9.25 12.53
CA ARG A 48 6.13 -10.52 12.54
C ARG A 48 6.40 -11.25 11.22
N GLY A 49 7.56 -11.90 11.14
CA GLY A 49 8.07 -12.43 9.88
C GLY A 49 8.46 -11.30 8.92
N ASN A 50 7.79 -11.21 7.78
CA ASN A 50 8.00 -10.16 6.77
C ASN A 50 7.15 -8.89 7.00
N PHE A 51 6.24 -8.92 7.97
CA PHE A 51 5.34 -7.82 8.26
C PHE A 51 5.89 -6.94 9.39
N TYR A 52 5.80 -5.63 9.21
CA TYR A 52 6.17 -4.65 10.23
C TYR A 52 4.93 -4.17 10.97
N VAL A 53 4.95 -4.26 12.30
CA VAL A 53 3.83 -3.91 13.18
C VAL A 53 4.39 -3.17 14.40
N ASN A 54 4.35 -1.85 14.37
CA ASN A 54 4.79 -1.03 15.49
C ASN A 54 3.87 0.19 15.70
N PRO A 55 3.01 0.21 16.74
CA PRO A 55 2.11 1.33 17.00
C PRO A 55 2.85 2.59 17.45
N ASP A 56 4.06 2.47 18.00
CA ASP A 56 4.88 3.59 18.49
C ASP A 56 5.66 4.27 17.36
N ASP A 57 5.75 3.61 16.19
CA ASP A 57 6.39 4.17 15.00
C ASP A 57 5.34 4.90 14.13
N PRO A 58 5.42 6.25 13.99
CA PRO A 58 4.50 7.00 13.16
C PRO A 58 4.72 6.80 11.65
N ALA A 59 5.79 6.11 11.23
CA ALA A 59 6.07 5.87 9.83
C ALA A 59 5.01 4.95 9.20
N LEU A 60 4.41 5.40 8.11
CA LEU A 60 3.50 4.61 7.29
C LEU A 60 4.27 3.58 6.45
N PHE A 61 5.39 4.01 5.85
CA PHE A 61 6.27 3.19 5.03
C PHE A 61 7.61 3.00 5.73
N VAL A 62 8.06 1.74 5.79
CA VAL A 62 9.34 1.34 6.38
C VAL A 62 10.12 0.54 5.35
N PRO A 63 11.45 0.70 5.23
CA PRO A 63 12.24 -0.15 4.36
C PRO A 63 12.05 -1.63 4.71
N LYS A 64 12.04 -2.50 3.71
CA LYS A 64 11.97 -3.95 3.95
C LYS A 64 13.17 -4.41 4.78
N ARG A 65 12.94 -5.36 5.69
CA ARG A 65 14.02 -6.02 6.46
C ARG A 65 15.00 -6.78 5.56
N GLN A 66 14.51 -7.33 4.45
CA GLN A 66 15.28 -8.09 3.48
C GLN A 66 14.97 -7.60 2.07
N GLY A 67 16.01 -7.37 1.26
CA GLY A 67 15.88 -6.87 -0.11
C GLY A 67 15.66 -5.36 -0.21
N ALA A 68 15.30 -4.90 -1.41
CA ALA A 68 15.05 -3.49 -1.70
C ALA A 68 13.57 -3.13 -1.65
N GLY A 69 13.28 -1.86 -1.33
CA GLY A 69 11.94 -1.27 -1.36
C GLY A 69 11.30 -1.10 0.02
N TRP A 70 10.01 -0.78 0.01
CA TRP A 70 9.24 -0.43 1.22
C TRP A 70 8.25 -1.53 1.62
N THR A 71 7.88 -1.52 2.89
CA THR A 71 6.75 -2.23 3.49
C THR A 71 5.89 -1.23 4.27
N LEU A 72 4.66 -1.63 4.61
CA LEU A 72 3.74 -0.83 5.40
C LEU A 72 3.85 -1.16 6.89
N ASN A 73 3.67 -0.17 7.74
CA ASN A 73 3.43 -0.40 9.17
C ASN A 73 1.97 -0.77 9.41
N LEU A 74 1.70 -2.05 9.68
CA LEU A 74 0.32 -2.55 9.83
C LEU A 74 -0.36 -2.09 11.14
N ALA A 75 0.39 -1.52 12.09
CA ALA A 75 -0.19 -0.90 13.29
C ALA A 75 -0.70 0.53 13.01
N HIS A 76 -0.30 1.14 11.89
CA HIS A 76 -0.62 2.52 11.59
C HIS A 76 -2.00 2.66 10.93
N LYS A 77 -2.88 3.50 11.50
CA LYS A 77 -4.27 3.69 11.03
C LYS A 77 -4.40 4.06 9.54
N TRP A 78 -3.43 4.82 9.02
CA TRP A 78 -3.46 5.23 7.61
C TRP A 78 -3.09 4.09 6.64
N THR A 79 -2.41 3.04 7.11
CA THR A 79 -2.16 1.82 6.32
C THR A 79 -3.47 1.18 5.91
N TRP A 80 -4.38 1.02 6.87
CA TRP A 80 -5.68 0.42 6.59
C TRP A 80 -6.55 1.31 5.72
N ARG A 81 -6.49 2.64 5.86
CA ARG A 81 -7.18 3.56 4.95
C ARG A 81 -6.69 3.42 3.51
N LEU A 82 -5.37 3.30 3.31
CA LEU A 82 -4.79 3.07 1.98
C LEU A 82 -5.24 1.72 1.40
N VAL A 83 -5.16 0.65 2.21
CA VAL A 83 -5.60 -0.70 1.79
C VAL A 83 -7.09 -0.70 1.41
N TRP A 84 -7.95 -0.11 2.24
CA TRP A 84 -9.38 -0.02 1.97
C TRP A 84 -9.70 0.82 0.74
N LEU A 85 -8.96 1.92 0.51
CA LEU A 85 -9.13 2.74 -0.68
C LEU A 85 -8.80 1.93 -1.94
N THR A 86 -7.68 1.22 -1.95
CA THR A 86 -7.23 0.43 -3.10
C THR A 86 -8.12 -0.79 -3.36
N ILE A 87 -8.45 -1.57 -2.32
CA ILE A 87 -9.31 -2.75 -2.48
C ILE A 87 -10.75 -2.31 -2.75
N GLY A 88 -11.23 -1.28 -2.06
CA GLY A 88 -12.59 -0.75 -2.22
C GLY A 88 -12.84 -0.19 -3.60
N SER A 89 -11.89 0.55 -4.19
CA SER A 89 -12.04 1.03 -5.58
C SER A 89 -12.12 -0.12 -6.57
N LEU A 90 -11.30 -1.16 -6.40
CA LEU A 90 -11.32 -2.35 -7.24
C LEU A 90 -12.66 -3.09 -7.12
N VAL A 91 -13.11 -3.37 -5.90
CA VAL A 91 -14.39 -4.07 -5.66
C VAL A 91 -15.57 -3.26 -6.19
N ALA A 92 -15.62 -1.95 -5.92
CA ALA A 92 -16.69 -1.09 -6.42
C ALA A 92 -16.78 -1.13 -7.95
N THR A 93 -15.62 -1.18 -8.62
CA THR A 93 -15.56 -1.29 -10.08
C THR A 93 -16.08 -2.62 -10.59
N ILE A 94 -15.69 -3.73 -9.95
CA ILE A 94 -16.16 -5.07 -10.32
C ILE A 94 -17.68 -5.17 -10.12
N VAL A 95 -18.19 -4.75 -8.96
CA VAL A 95 -19.63 -4.78 -8.66
C VAL A 95 -20.40 -3.97 -9.68
N LEU A 96 -19.98 -2.72 -9.92
CA LEU A 96 -20.65 -1.85 -10.87
C LEU A 96 -20.64 -2.41 -12.30
N HIS A 97 -19.54 -3.03 -12.71
CA HIS A 97 -19.46 -3.73 -13.99
C HIS A 97 -20.50 -4.86 -14.04
N THR A 98 -20.54 -5.73 -13.03
CA THR A 98 -21.47 -6.87 -13.01
C THR A 98 -22.94 -6.45 -12.95
N THR A 99 -23.28 -5.38 -12.22
CA THR A 99 -24.68 -4.94 -12.10
C THR A 99 -25.14 -4.12 -13.31
N LEU A 100 -24.26 -3.41 -14.00
CA LEU A 100 -24.65 -2.49 -15.08
C LEU A 100 -24.38 -3.01 -16.50
N VAL A 101 -23.75 -4.18 -16.62
CA VAL A 101 -23.51 -4.88 -17.90
C VAL A 101 -24.42 -6.10 -18.05
N HIS A 102 -24.90 -6.69 -16.94
CA HIS A 102 -25.82 -7.83 -16.96
C HIS A 102 -27.31 -7.44 -16.85
N ASP A 103 -27.62 -6.18 -16.54
CA ASP A 103 -28.94 -5.56 -16.69
C ASP A 103 -29.01 -4.76 -18.00
#